data_AF-A0A958G6I5-F1
#
_entry.id   AF-A0A958G6I5-F1
#
_cell.length_a   1.000
_cell.length_b   1.000
_cell.length_c   1.000
_cell.angle_alpha   90.00
_cell.angle_beta   90.00
_cell.angle_gamma   90.00
#
_symmetry.space_group_name_H-M   'P 1'
#
loop_
_entity.id
_entity.type
_entity.pdbx_description
1 polymer ?
#
loop_
_entity_poly.entity_id
_entity_poly.type
_entity_poly.pdbx_seq_one_letter_code
_entity_poly.pdbx_strand_id
1 'polypeptide(L)'
;MLTSFFNPRGVAVVGASRDPHKLGYGVIRNLIEYRYKGKIYPVNPVASEILDHPCYPTVGEVPDPVDLAVIVLPAPRVNEAVDACGERGIRHVIVVSGGFRETGPQGKQLEDELAQIARKYDIRLLGPNCIGSIDTHTPVNTTFVVGMPHEGDIGFVSQSGAMVAAV
;
A
#
# COMPACT_ATOMS: atom_id res chain seq x y z
N MET A 1 5.15 1.66 -16.92
CA MET A 1 3.88 0.90 -16.89
C MET A 1 3.32 0.90 -15.47
N LEU A 2 2.00 0.92 -15.31
CA LEU A 2 1.30 1.00 -14.00
C LEU A 2 0.74 -0.35 -13.53
N THR A 3 1.09 -1.44 -14.21
CA THR A 3 0.46 -2.76 -14.07
C THR A 3 0.43 -3.26 -12.64
N SER A 4 1.50 -3.12 -11.85
CA SER A 4 1.53 -3.67 -10.48
C SER A 4 0.56 -2.99 -9.51
N PHE A 5 -0.01 -1.82 -9.83
CA PHE A 5 -1.08 -1.23 -9.02
C PHE A 5 -2.42 -1.97 -9.16
N PHE A 6 -2.58 -2.72 -10.24
CA PHE A 6 -3.83 -3.37 -10.61
C PHE A 6 -3.68 -4.88 -10.75
N ASN A 7 -2.50 -5.41 -11.10
CA ASN A 7 -2.25 -6.85 -11.23
C ASN A 7 -0.84 -7.24 -10.72
N PRO A 8 -0.52 -7.00 -9.43
CA PRO A 8 0.75 -7.41 -8.84
C PRO A 8 0.83 -8.93 -8.70
N ARG A 9 2.04 -9.48 -8.75
CA ARG A 9 2.31 -10.90 -8.44
C ARG A 9 2.47 -11.13 -6.92
N GLY A 10 2.89 -10.10 -6.20
CA GLY A 10 2.93 -10.12 -4.75
C GLY A 10 2.90 -8.72 -4.14
N VAL A 11 2.20 -8.61 -3.01
CA VAL A 11 1.94 -7.36 -2.29
C VAL A 11 2.56 -7.43 -0.90
N ALA A 12 3.52 -6.55 -0.62
CA ALA A 12 4.00 -6.31 0.74
C ALA A 12 3.15 -5.24 1.42
N VAL A 13 2.65 -5.51 2.62
CA VAL A 13 1.89 -4.53 3.43
C VAL A 13 2.77 -4.09 4.59
N VAL A 14 3.43 -2.95 4.44
CA VAL A 14 4.34 -2.37 5.43
C VAL A 14 3.56 -1.54 6.44
N GLY A 15 3.66 -1.90 7.72
CA GLY A 15 2.76 -1.40 8.75
C GLY A 15 1.54 -2.30 8.96
N ALA A 16 1.66 -3.57 8.59
CA ALA A 16 0.68 -4.60 8.92
C ALA A 16 0.48 -4.70 10.46
N SER A 17 -0.73 -5.10 10.87
CA SER A 17 -1.08 -5.25 12.28
C SER A 17 -2.02 -6.44 12.49
N ARG A 18 -1.98 -7.02 13.70
CA ARG A 18 -2.97 -8.01 14.19
C ARG A 18 -4.24 -7.35 14.74
N ASP A 19 -4.17 -6.05 15.01
CA ASP A 19 -5.29 -5.26 15.52
C ASP A 19 -6.29 -4.98 14.39
N PRO A 20 -7.53 -5.49 14.47
CA PRO A 20 -8.55 -5.33 13.44
C PRO A 20 -9.00 -3.88 13.22
N HIS A 21 -8.66 -2.96 14.14
CA HIS A 21 -8.95 -1.54 14.03
C HIS A 21 -7.87 -0.74 13.29
N LYS A 22 -6.74 -1.36 12.94
CA LYS A 22 -5.65 -0.70 12.19
C LYS A 22 -5.86 -0.83 10.69
N LEU A 23 -5.57 0.25 9.96
CA LEU A 23 -5.70 0.29 8.50
C LEU A 23 -4.90 -0.82 7.80
N GLY A 24 -3.69 -1.13 8.29
CA GLY A 24 -2.85 -2.20 7.72
C GLY A 24 -3.47 -3.59 7.84
N TYR A 25 -4.28 -3.85 8.88
CA TYR A 25 -5.09 -5.07 8.96
C TYR A 25 -6.17 -5.07 7.88
N GLY A 26 -6.87 -3.93 7.71
CA GLY A 26 -7.92 -3.78 6.70
C GLY A 26 -7.45 -4.07 5.28
N VAL A 27 -6.24 -3.62 4.92
CA VAL A 27 -5.63 -3.92 3.61
C VAL A 27 -5.42 -5.43 3.40
N ILE A 28 -4.82 -6.12 4.38
CA ILE A 28 -4.57 -7.57 4.28
C ILE A 28 -5.90 -8.33 4.24
N ARG A 29 -6.85 -7.97 5.11
CA ARG A 29 -8.19 -8.54 5.11
C ARG A 29 -8.83 -8.44 3.74
N ASN A 30 -8.81 -7.27 3.11
CA ASN A 30 -9.44 -7.05 1.81
C ASN A 30 -8.80 -7.90 0.69
N LEU A 31 -7.46 -7.99 0.66
CA LEU A 31 -6.77 -8.86 -0.29
C LEU A 31 -7.21 -10.33 -0.14
N ILE A 32 -7.40 -10.81 1.10
CA ILE A 32 -7.86 -12.17 1.40
C ILE A 32 -9.34 -12.34 1.03
N GLU A 33 -10.20 -11.46 1.55
CA GLU A 33 -11.66 -11.52 1.43
C GLU A 33 -12.10 -11.53 -0.04
N TYR A 34 -11.45 -10.70 -0.86
CA TYR A 34 -11.74 -10.60 -2.29
C TYR A 34 -10.90 -11.56 -3.15
N ARG A 35 -10.19 -12.51 -2.53
CA ARG A 35 -9.53 -13.65 -3.20
C ARG A 35 -8.44 -13.24 -4.19
N TYR A 36 -7.65 -12.23 -3.85
CA TYR A 36 -6.44 -11.87 -4.57
C TYR A 36 -5.58 -13.12 -4.84
N LYS A 37 -5.07 -13.24 -6.07
CA LYS A 37 -4.42 -14.46 -6.56
C LYS A 37 -2.91 -14.50 -6.34
N GLY A 38 -2.30 -13.34 -6.10
CA GLY A 38 -0.87 -13.26 -5.84
C GLY A 38 -0.52 -13.51 -4.37
N LYS A 39 0.73 -13.24 -4.03
CA LYS A 39 1.25 -13.45 -2.67
C LYS A 39 0.99 -12.23 -1.78
N ILE A 40 0.60 -12.47 -0.53
CA ILE A 40 0.37 -11.42 0.47
C ILE A 40 1.46 -11.54 1.52
N TYR A 41 2.20 -10.45 1.75
CA TYR A 41 3.31 -10.42 2.70
C TYR A 41 3.09 -9.30 3.72
N PRO A 42 2.56 -9.63 4.91
CA PRO A 42 2.52 -8.70 6.03
C PRO A 42 3.95 -8.34 6.46
N VAL A 43 4.24 -7.05 6.64
CA VAL A 43 5.53 -6.56 7.15
C VAL A 43 5.31 -5.81 8.47
N ASN A 44 5.83 -6.40 9.55
CA ASN A 44 5.75 -5.91 10.92
C ASN A 44 6.97 -6.42 11.72
N PRO A 45 7.68 -5.56 12.48
CA PRO A 45 8.92 -5.94 13.16
C PRO A 45 8.76 -6.96 14.31
N VAL A 46 7.53 -7.20 14.78
CA VAL A 46 7.27 -7.99 16.00
C VAL A 46 6.40 -9.22 15.74
N ALA A 47 5.44 -9.12 14.81
CA ALA A 47 4.55 -10.25 14.52
C ALA A 47 5.27 -11.31 13.68
N SER A 48 5.09 -12.58 14.03
CA SER A 48 5.53 -13.71 13.21
C SER A 48 4.48 -14.11 12.16
N GLU A 49 3.21 -13.77 12.39
CA GLU A 49 2.08 -14.10 11.52
C GLU A 49 0.95 -13.07 11.69
N ILE A 50 0.26 -12.77 10.59
CA ILE A 50 -0.93 -11.91 10.56
C ILE A 50 -1.92 -12.52 9.56
N LEU A 51 -3.15 -12.81 10.02
CA LEU A 51 -4.22 -13.39 9.18
C LEU A 51 -3.76 -14.66 8.44
N ASP A 52 -3.12 -15.57 9.17
CA ASP A 52 -2.58 -16.84 8.65
C ASP A 52 -1.51 -16.70 7.55
N HIS A 53 -0.93 -15.50 7.41
CA HIS A 53 0.20 -15.25 6.52
C HIS A 53 1.49 -15.00 7.33
N PRO A 54 2.62 -15.65 6.95
CA PRO A 54 3.93 -15.37 7.54
C PRO A 54 4.27 -13.89 7.45
N CYS A 55 4.69 -13.31 8.57
CA CYS A 55 5.01 -11.89 8.66
C CYS A 55 6.53 -11.68 8.70
N TYR A 56 6.99 -10.65 7.99
CA TYR A 56 8.41 -10.34 7.83
C TYR A 56 8.77 -9.08 8.62
N PRO A 57 9.93 -9.03 9.30
CA PRO A 57 10.32 -7.84 10.08
C PRO A 57 10.53 -6.60 9.21
N THR A 58 11.11 -6.79 8.03
CA THR A 58 11.42 -5.74 7.06
C THR A 58 10.99 -6.13 5.65
N VAL A 59 10.80 -5.14 4.77
CA VAL A 59 10.47 -5.40 3.36
C VAL A 59 11.61 -6.10 2.62
N GLY A 60 12.86 -5.93 3.08
CA GLY A 60 14.05 -6.57 2.52
C GLY A 60 14.02 -8.10 2.63
N GLU A 61 13.35 -8.63 3.66
CA GLU A 61 13.26 -10.07 3.94
C GLU A 61 12.09 -10.76 3.22
N VAL A 62 11.22 -9.99 2.55
CA VAL A 62 10.07 -10.54 1.83
C VAL A 62 10.55 -11.35 0.62
N PRO A 63 10.11 -12.61 0.45
CA PRO A 63 10.50 -13.44 -0.69
C PRO A 63 9.85 -12.98 -2.00
N ASP A 64 10.49 -13.33 -3.11
CA ASP A 64 9.90 -13.10 -4.43
C ASP A 64 8.77 -14.11 -4.75
N PRO A 65 7.80 -13.70 -5.58
CA PRO A 65 7.68 -12.38 -6.20
C PRO A 65 7.05 -11.35 -5.27
N VAL A 66 7.60 -10.13 -5.23
CA VAL A 66 6.98 -8.93 -4.63
C VAL A 66 7.22 -7.73 -5.53
N ASP A 67 6.15 -7.13 -6.05
CA ASP A 67 6.23 -6.03 -7.02
C ASP A 67 5.29 -4.85 -6.72
N LEU A 68 4.57 -4.93 -5.60
CA LEU A 68 3.83 -3.81 -5.02
C LEU A 68 4.08 -3.73 -3.51
N ALA A 69 4.30 -2.53 -2.99
CA ALA A 69 4.27 -2.26 -1.55
C ALA A 69 3.14 -1.30 -1.20
N VAL A 70 2.38 -1.61 -0.13
CA VAL A 70 1.37 -0.74 0.47
C VAL A 70 1.90 -0.30 1.83
N ILE A 71 2.15 1.00 1.98
CA ILE A 71 2.74 1.60 3.17
C ILE A 71 1.66 2.24 4.04
N VAL A 72 1.56 1.74 5.27
CA VAL A 72 0.58 2.14 6.29
C VAL A 72 1.30 2.41 7.61
N LEU A 73 2.16 3.44 7.61
CA LEU A 73 2.98 3.85 8.76
C LEU A 73 2.74 5.32 9.14
N PRO A 74 3.06 5.76 10.36
CA PRO A 74 3.10 7.20 10.66
C PRO A 74 4.03 7.94 9.67
N ALA A 75 3.63 9.15 9.23
CA ALA A 75 4.35 9.90 8.18
C ALA A 75 5.88 9.97 8.35
N PRO A 76 6.44 10.21 9.56
CA PRO A 76 7.89 10.28 9.74
C PRO A 76 8.65 8.99 9.37
N ARG A 77 7.96 7.84 9.33
CA ARG A 77 8.55 6.53 9.01
C ARG A 77 8.33 6.11 7.56
N VAL A 78 7.55 6.87 6.79
CA VAL A 78 7.20 6.49 5.42
C VAL A 78 8.41 6.61 4.49
N ASN A 79 9.18 7.69 4.59
CA ASN A 79 10.34 7.91 3.71
C ASN A 79 11.37 6.78 3.83
N GLU A 80 11.68 6.36 5.06
CA GLU A 80 12.53 5.19 5.34
C GLU A 80 11.97 3.90 4.72
N ALA A 81 10.67 3.65 4.88
CA ALA A 81 10.03 2.46 4.31
C ALA A 81 10.04 2.46 2.78
N VAL A 82 9.86 3.61 2.13
CA VAL A 82 9.89 3.73 0.67
C VAL A 82 11.32 3.61 0.13
N ASP A 83 12.33 4.15 0.84
CA ASP A 83 13.74 3.95 0.49
C ASP A 83 14.10 2.46 0.55
N ALA A 84 13.69 1.74 1.61
CA ALA A 84 13.87 0.30 1.73
C ALA A 84 13.13 -0.51 0.64
N CYS A 85 11.95 -0.06 0.20
CA CYS A 85 11.27 -0.66 -0.97
C CYS A 85 12.09 -0.49 -2.25
N GLY A 86 12.69 0.69 -2.44
CA GLY A 86 13.57 0.99 -3.57
C GLY A 86 14.83 0.12 -3.58
N GLU A 87 15.48 -0.04 -2.42
CA GLU A 87 16.62 -0.95 -2.25
C GLU A 87 16.27 -2.41 -2.54
N ARG A 88 15.06 -2.84 -2.12
CA ARG A 88 14.51 -4.18 -2.42
C ARG A 88 14.14 -4.38 -3.90
N GLY A 89 14.14 -3.31 -4.70
CA GLY A 89 13.81 -3.34 -6.12
C GLY A 89 12.31 -3.26 -6.43
N ILE A 90 11.47 -2.91 -5.45
CA ILE A 90 10.03 -2.70 -5.66
C ILE A 90 9.83 -1.33 -6.32
N ARG A 91 9.13 -1.31 -7.45
CA ARG A 91 8.96 -0.12 -8.30
C ARG A 91 7.57 0.49 -8.26
N HIS A 92 6.63 -0.13 -7.57
CA HIS A 92 5.28 0.39 -7.38
C HIS A 92 4.97 0.43 -5.90
N VAL A 93 4.62 1.61 -5.41
CA VAL A 93 4.38 1.84 -3.99
C VAL A 93 3.10 2.67 -3.82
N ILE A 94 2.22 2.20 -2.95
CA ILE A 94 1.02 2.91 -2.50
C ILE A 94 1.31 3.43 -1.10
N VAL A 95 1.22 4.74 -0.89
CA VAL A 95 1.34 5.35 0.42
C VAL A 95 -0.04 5.77 0.89
N VAL A 96 -0.60 4.99 1.83
CA VAL A 96 -1.92 5.26 2.42
C VAL A 96 -1.85 6.39 3.44
N SER A 97 -0.73 6.48 4.15
CA SER A 97 -0.51 7.41 5.26
C SER A 97 -0.74 8.87 4.88
N GLY A 98 -1.51 9.59 5.70
CA GLY A 98 -1.52 11.05 5.76
C GLY A 98 -0.40 11.59 6.66
N GLY A 99 -0.35 12.92 6.82
CA GLY A 99 0.69 13.68 7.51
C GLY A 99 1.67 14.39 6.57
N PHE A 100 1.29 14.64 5.31
CA PHE A 100 2.15 15.22 4.27
C PHE A 100 1.72 16.65 3.94
N ARG A 101 1.79 17.08 2.66
CA ARG A 101 1.57 18.49 2.27
C ARG A 101 0.22 19.04 2.74
N GLU A 102 -0.79 18.20 2.92
CA GLU A 102 -2.10 18.59 3.44
C GLU A 102 -2.05 19.14 4.87
N THR A 103 -0.98 18.89 5.62
CA THR A 103 -0.80 19.33 7.01
C THR A 103 0.00 20.62 7.18
N GLY A 104 0.59 21.15 6.09
CA GLY A 104 1.35 22.40 6.10
C GLY A 104 2.84 22.25 5.76
N PRO A 105 3.69 23.24 6.13
CA PRO A 105 5.08 23.33 5.64
C PRO A 105 5.97 22.11 5.97
N GLN A 106 5.86 21.57 7.19
CA GLN A 106 6.64 20.39 7.60
C GLN A 106 6.24 19.14 6.81
N GLY A 107 4.94 18.92 6.63
CA GLY A 107 4.44 17.81 5.82
C GLY A 107 4.78 17.97 4.33
N LYS A 108 4.84 19.20 3.82
CA LYS A 108 5.34 19.46 2.46
C LYS A 108 6.80 19.04 2.31
N GLN A 109 7.66 19.34 3.30
CA GLN A 109 9.05 18.90 3.27
C GLN A 109 9.15 17.36 3.25
N LEU A 110 8.38 16.67 4.09
CA LEU A 110 8.32 15.20 4.09
C LEU A 110 7.89 14.64 2.72
N GLU A 111 6.94 15.28 2.05
CA GLU A 111 6.45 14.87 0.73
C GLU A 111 7.48 15.14 -0.38
N ASP A 112 8.19 16.28 -0.31
CA ASP A 112 9.23 16.62 -1.26
C ASP A 112 10.41 15.62 -1.16
N GLU A 113 10.77 15.19 0.06
CA GLU A 113 11.72 14.11 0.33
C GLU A 113 11.22 12.75 -0.20
N LEU A 114 9.96 12.40 0.06
CA LEU A 114 9.32 11.20 -0.49
C LEU A 114 9.43 11.15 -2.02
N ALA A 115 9.16 12.28 -2.68
CA ALA A 115 9.26 12.40 -4.13
C ALA A 115 10.70 12.28 -4.64
N GLN A 116 11.70 12.74 -3.88
CA GLN A 116 13.12 12.54 -4.21
C GLN A 116 13.50 11.06 -4.14
N ILE A 117 13.09 10.34 -3.09
CA ILE A 117 13.33 8.90 -2.92
C ILE A 117 12.66 8.13 -4.06
N ALA A 118 11.40 8.45 -4.38
CA ALA A 118 10.70 7.79 -5.47
C ALA A 118 11.41 7.99 -6.82
N ARG A 119 11.95 9.19 -7.09
CA ARG A 119 12.75 9.44 -8.30
C ARG A 119 14.09 8.71 -8.30
N LYS A 120 14.79 8.63 -7.16
CA LYS A 120 16.08 7.94 -7.00
C LYS A 120 16.02 6.49 -7.48
N TYR A 121 14.94 5.78 -7.15
CA TYR A 121 14.76 4.37 -7.51
C TYR A 121 13.80 4.16 -8.70
N ASP A 122 13.32 5.21 -9.36
CA ASP A 122 12.23 5.17 -10.35
C ASP A 122 11.03 4.31 -9.88
N ILE A 123 10.60 4.61 -8.66
CA ILE A 123 9.35 4.15 -8.07
C ILE A 123 8.20 4.99 -8.62
N ARG A 124 7.15 4.31 -9.06
CA ARG A 124 5.83 4.89 -9.28
C ARG A 124 5.09 4.89 -7.96
N LEU A 125 4.66 6.07 -7.53
CA LEU A 125 4.04 6.29 -6.24
C LEU A 125 2.57 6.69 -6.41
N LEU A 126 1.66 6.00 -5.72
CA LEU A 126 0.27 6.38 -5.54
C LEU A 126 0.08 6.94 -4.13
N GLY A 127 -0.46 8.15 -4.01
CA GLY A 127 -0.53 8.90 -2.76
C GLY A 127 0.57 9.97 -2.65
N PRO A 128 1.00 10.37 -1.42
CA PRO A 128 0.52 9.88 -0.13
C PRO A 128 -0.92 10.30 0.18
N ASN A 129 -1.41 9.99 1.39
CA ASN A 129 -2.75 10.33 1.85
C ASN A 129 -3.85 9.85 0.89
N CYS A 130 -3.82 8.57 0.55
CA CYS A 130 -4.78 7.94 -0.34
C CYS A 130 -5.45 6.74 0.32
N ILE A 131 -6.53 6.25 -0.29
CA ILE A 131 -7.20 5.04 0.20
C ILE A 131 -6.60 3.74 -0.36
N GLY A 132 -5.82 3.80 -1.44
CA GLY A 132 -5.32 2.66 -2.20
C GLY A 132 -5.94 2.54 -3.60
N SER A 133 -5.86 1.36 -4.18
CA SER A 133 -6.42 1.01 -5.50
C SER A 133 -7.28 -0.25 -5.43
N ILE A 134 -8.28 -0.32 -6.31
CA ILE A 134 -9.09 -1.50 -6.58
C ILE A 134 -9.01 -1.81 -8.07
N ASP A 135 -8.89 -3.10 -8.40
CA ASP A 135 -9.15 -3.63 -9.74
C ASP A 135 -10.14 -4.79 -9.60
N THR A 136 -11.28 -4.68 -10.29
CA THR A 136 -12.38 -5.64 -10.14
C THR A 136 -12.19 -6.93 -10.95
N HIS A 137 -11.34 -6.92 -11.97
CA HIS A 137 -11.08 -8.07 -12.86
C HIS A 137 -9.99 -9.00 -12.32
N THR A 138 -9.00 -8.45 -11.62
CA THR A 138 -7.86 -9.17 -11.01
C THR A 138 -8.02 -9.39 -9.50
N PRO A 139 -9.27 -9.30 -9.04
CA PRO A 139 -9.74 -8.80 -7.74
C PRO A 139 -8.66 -8.33 -6.75
N VAL A 140 -7.94 -7.28 -7.11
CA VAL A 140 -7.00 -6.60 -6.20
C VAL A 140 -7.74 -5.53 -5.44
N ASN A 141 -7.71 -5.59 -4.12
CA ASN A 141 -8.23 -4.52 -3.26
C ASN A 141 -7.18 -4.16 -2.21
N THR A 142 -6.39 -3.12 -2.49
CA THR A 142 -5.34 -2.62 -1.58
C THR A 142 -5.84 -1.55 -0.62
N THR A 143 -7.16 -1.32 -0.60
CA THR A 143 -7.77 -0.34 0.30
C THR A 143 -8.00 -0.94 1.68
N PHE A 144 -8.29 -0.07 2.66
CA PHE A 144 -8.71 -0.48 4.00
C PHE A 144 -10.22 -0.35 4.22
N VAL A 145 -10.97 0.13 3.21
CA VAL A 145 -12.42 0.34 3.26
C VAL A 145 -13.13 -0.99 3.01
N VAL A 146 -14.28 -1.21 3.66
CA VAL A 146 -15.07 -2.43 3.45
C VAL A 146 -15.85 -2.31 2.15
N GLY A 147 -15.84 -3.36 1.35
CA GLY A 147 -16.60 -3.43 0.11
C GLY A 147 -15.71 -3.57 -1.12
N MET A 148 -16.34 -4.07 -2.18
CA MET A 148 -15.77 -4.12 -3.52
C MET A 148 -16.88 -3.79 -4.51
N PRO A 149 -16.66 -2.86 -5.46
CA PRO A 149 -17.61 -2.61 -6.53
C PRO A 149 -17.89 -3.88 -7.34
N HIS A 150 -19.05 -3.93 -7.99
CA HIS A 150 -19.32 -4.98 -8.97
C HIS A 150 -18.29 -4.92 -10.11
N GLU A 151 -17.94 -6.09 -10.64
CA GLU A 151 -17.09 -6.18 -11.84
C GLU A 151 -17.70 -5.41 -13.01
N GLY A 152 -16.86 -4.69 -13.76
CA GLY A 152 -17.28 -3.84 -14.87
C GLY A 152 -16.14 -3.06 -15.48
N ASP A 153 -16.46 -2.22 -16.46
CA ASP A 153 -15.48 -1.56 -17.35
C ASP A 153 -15.30 -0.06 -17.08
N ILE A 154 -15.80 0.43 -15.93
CA ILE A 154 -15.70 1.84 -15.53
C ILE A 154 -14.44 2.04 -14.69
N GLY A 155 -13.52 2.87 -15.19
CA GLY A 155 -12.42 3.41 -14.40
C GLY A 155 -12.85 4.64 -13.62
N PHE A 156 -12.68 4.63 -12.29
CA PHE A 156 -13.01 5.76 -11.42
C PHE A 156 -11.77 6.24 -10.65
N VAL A 157 -11.53 7.55 -10.65
CA VAL A 157 -10.42 8.19 -9.94
C VAL A 157 -10.96 9.39 -9.19
N SER A 158 -10.60 9.52 -7.91
CA SER A 158 -10.99 10.62 -7.05
C SER A 158 -9.82 11.11 -6.22
N GLN A 159 -9.70 12.43 -6.08
CA GLN A 159 -8.75 13.05 -5.16
C GLN A 159 -9.32 13.16 -3.73
N SER A 160 -10.62 12.87 -3.55
CA SER A 160 -11.27 12.80 -2.24
C SER A 160 -11.51 11.34 -1.85
N GLY A 161 -10.78 10.87 -0.83
CA GLY A 161 -10.95 9.52 -0.28
C GLY A 161 -12.32 9.30 0.35
N ALA A 162 -12.91 10.32 0.97
CA ALA A 162 -14.25 10.20 1.55
C ALA A 162 -15.33 10.03 0.47
N MET A 163 -15.22 10.77 -0.65
CA MET A 163 -16.15 10.63 -1.77
C MET A 163 -16.03 9.27 -2.43
N VAL A 164 -14.80 8.79 -2.66
CA VAL A 164 -14.57 7.53 -3.35
C VAL A 164 -15.06 6.32 -2.55
N ALA A 165 -15.07 6.43 -1.21
CA ALA A 165 -15.58 5.37 -0.32
C ALA A 165 -17.11 5.37 -0.20
N ALA A 166 -17.78 6.44 -0.63
CA ALA A 166 -19.22 6.61 -0.52
C ALA A 166 -19.99 6.31 -1.82
N VAL A 167 -19.26 6.18 -2.95
CA VAL A 167 -19.79 5.89 -4.29
C VAL A 167 -19.61 4.40 -4.59
#